data_AF-A0A4Q9G825-F1
#
_entry.id   AF-A0A4Q9G825-F1
#
_cell.length_a   1.000
_cell.length_b   1.000
_cell.length_c   1.000
_cell.angle_alpha   90.00
_cell.angle_beta   90.00
_cell.angle_gamma   90.00
#
_symmetry.space_group_name_H-M   'P 1'
#
loop_
_entity.id
_entity.type
_entity.pdbx_description
1 polymer ?
#
loop_
_entity_poly.entity_id
_entity_poly.type
_entity_poly.pdbx_seq_one_letter_code
_entity_poly.pdbx_strand_id
1 'polypeptide(L)'
;MTDLPVLRLRPKSKPQAIRHGFPWVFADEAVLDRRSRALSPGSFAVLEDSERKPLALVTINPQSRIVARVMDSNPDAVIDGAWLEGKLIRALQMRERLYDAPFYRLVHAEADGLPGLVIDRFGDTAVFQPNAAWADRLADQIADALIAVTGVGTVVLNGQGRARGLEGLEERTEVLRGDAPAGPVPVPMNGATYLADLLGGQKTGLFFDQRPNHAFAQRLARDAAVLDVFSHVGGFGLAALAAGAARATCVDGSATALELAKGGAGLMGMADRLETIRSDAFKAMEQMAAAGGHFDLVVCDPPAFAPSKPALDAGLRAYERIAKLAAPLVAPGGYLVLCSCSHAADLAAFRNVSARGIGRGGRRGVLIHTGQAGPDHPTLPQLAETGYLKALFFRLD
;
A
#
# COMPACT_ATOMS: atom_id res chain seq x y z
N MET A 1 -24.19 -19.77 -23.04
CA MET A 1 -24.37 -18.48 -22.36
C MET A 1 -24.79 -18.78 -20.95
N THR A 2 -23.93 -18.47 -19.98
CA THR A 2 -24.25 -18.53 -18.56
C THR A 2 -25.42 -17.56 -18.28
N ASP A 3 -26.46 -18.01 -17.60
CA ASP A 3 -27.70 -17.25 -17.32
C ASP A 3 -27.46 -16.19 -16.22
N LEU A 4 -26.46 -15.33 -16.42
CA LEU A 4 -26.08 -14.30 -15.47
C LEU A 4 -27.07 -13.13 -15.52
N PRO A 5 -27.39 -12.52 -14.37
CA PRO A 5 -28.20 -11.32 -14.34
C PRO A 5 -27.50 -10.18 -15.09
N VAL A 6 -28.30 -9.22 -15.58
CA VAL A 6 -27.81 -8.05 -16.28
C VAL A 6 -27.82 -6.83 -15.37
N LEU A 7 -26.70 -6.11 -15.34
CA LEU A 7 -26.61 -4.75 -14.81
C LEU A 7 -26.51 -3.78 -15.98
N ARG A 8 -27.35 -2.74 -16.01
CA ARG A 8 -27.37 -1.78 -17.13
C ARG A 8 -26.88 -0.41 -16.72
N LEU A 9 -26.06 0.22 -17.56
CA LEU A 9 -25.70 1.62 -17.42
C LEU A 9 -26.89 2.54 -17.74
N ARG A 10 -26.95 3.69 -17.07
CA ARG A 10 -27.92 4.73 -17.40
C ARG A 10 -27.60 5.36 -18.75
N PRO A 11 -28.60 5.93 -19.47
CA PRO A 11 -28.37 6.57 -20.78
C PRO A 11 -27.34 7.70 -20.80
N LYS A 12 -27.11 8.39 -19.67
CA LYS A 12 -26.13 9.48 -19.55
C LYS A 12 -24.72 9.01 -19.17
N SER A 13 -24.56 7.74 -18.81
CA SER A 13 -23.27 7.15 -18.46
C SER A 13 -22.41 6.96 -19.71
N LYS A 14 -21.09 6.98 -19.56
CA LYS A 14 -20.14 6.91 -20.68
C LYS A 14 -19.57 5.49 -20.80
N PRO A 15 -20.16 4.57 -21.60
CA PRO A 15 -19.67 3.21 -21.72
C PRO A 15 -18.24 3.12 -22.28
N GLN A 16 -17.78 4.17 -22.99
CA GLN A 16 -16.42 4.27 -23.49
C GLN A 16 -15.36 4.23 -22.37
N ALA A 17 -15.66 4.78 -21.18
CA ALA A 17 -14.71 4.74 -20.06
C ALA A 17 -14.39 3.29 -19.67
N ILE A 18 -15.44 2.46 -19.53
CA ILE A 18 -15.29 1.02 -19.24
C ILE A 18 -14.56 0.31 -20.38
N ARG A 19 -14.96 0.56 -21.64
CA ARG A 19 -14.29 -0.03 -22.82
C ARG A 19 -12.80 0.33 -22.91
N HIS A 20 -12.40 1.49 -22.37
CA HIS A 20 -11.01 1.95 -22.35
C HIS A 20 -10.26 1.57 -21.06
N GLY A 21 -10.85 0.70 -20.22
CA GLY A 21 -10.18 0.11 -19.07
C GLY A 21 -10.48 0.76 -17.71
N PHE A 22 -11.46 1.68 -17.62
CA PHE A 22 -11.92 2.14 -16.31
C PHE A 22 -12.63 0.98 -15.57
N PRO A 23 -12.22 0.63 -14.34
CA PRO A 23 -12.62 -0.64 -13.74
C PRO A 23 -13.92 -0.58 -12.92
N TRP A 24 -14.47 0.61 -12.68
CA TRP A 24 -15.57 0.81 -11.73
C TRP A 24 -16.84 1.33 -12.40
N VAL A 25 -17.98 0.90 -11.87
CA VAL A 25 -19.29 1.49 -12.15
C VAL A 25 -19.84 2.03 -10.84
N PHE A 26 -20.13 3.32 -10.80
CA PHE A 26 -20.70 3.95 -9.61
C PHE A 26 -22.23 3.77 -9.56
N ALA A 27 -22.81 3.79 -8.36
CA ALA A 27 -24.24 3.57 -8.15
C ALA A 27 -25.15 4.57 -8.90
N ASP A 28 -24.67 5.79 -9.15
CA ASP A 28 -25.36 6.82 -9.92
C ASP A 28 -25.21 6.65 -11.44
N GLU A 29 -24.31 5.78 -11.90
CA GLU A 29 -24.10 5.44 -13.31
C GLU A 29 -24.88 4.19 -13.77
N ALA A 30 -25.40 3.40 -12.83
CA ALA A 30 -26.15 2.17 -13.10
C ALA A 30 -27.65 2.31 -12.82
N VAL A 31 -28.46 1.50 -13.50
CA VAL A 31 -29.88 1.31 -13.22
C VAL A 31 -30.04 0.31 -12.07
N LEU A 32 -30.41 0.81 -10.89
CA LEU A 32 -30.58 0.01 -9.66
C LEU A 32 -32.06 -0.16 -9.31
N ASP A 33 -32.72 -1.07 -10.03
CA ASP A 33 -34.10 -1.50 -9.85
C ASP A 33 -34.26 -2.62 -8.79
N ARG A 34 -35.49 -3.15 -8.62
CA ARG A 34 -35.76 -4.23 -7.65
C ARG A 34 -34.93 -5.49 -7.91
N ARG A 35 -34.64 -5.83 -9.17
CA ARG A 35 -33.91 -7.07 -9.53
C ARG A 35 -32.42 -6.92 -9.21
N SER A 36 -31.80 -5.85 -9.69
CA SER A 36 -30.39 -5.54 -9.43
C SER A 36 -30.10 -5.35 -7.94
N ARG A 37 -31.03 -4.74 -7.17
CA ARG A 37 -30.91 -4.61 -5.70
C ARG A 37 -31.06 -5.93 -4.94
N ALA A 38 -31.68 -6.94 -5.53
CA ALA A 38 -31.81 -8.26 -4.94
C ALA A 38 -30.58 -9.16 -5.17
N LEU A 39 -29.61 -8.70 -5.99
CA LEU A 39 -28.38 -9.46 -6.22
C LEU A 39 -27.51 -9.47 -4.97
N SER A 40 -26.99 -10.64 -4.63
CA SER A 40 -26.10 -10.81 -3.48
C SER A 40 -24.77 -10.09 -3.72
N PRO A 41 -24.22 -9.38 -2.71
CA PRO A 41 -22.87 -8.83 -2.81
C PRO A 41 -21.85 -9.91 -3.22
N GLY A 42 -20.96 -9.56 -4.15
CA GLY A 42 -19.95 -10.47 -4.71
C GLY A 42 -20.45 -11.40 -5.82
N SER A 43 -21.75 -11.39 -6.15
CA SER A 43 -22.29 -12.10 -7.32
C SER A 43 -21.83 -11.46 -8.63
N PHE A 44 -21.94 -12.22 -9.72
CA PHE A 44 -21.52 -11.77 -11.04
C PHE A 44 -22.71 -11.40 -11.92
N ALA A 45 -22.51 -10.41 -12.78
CA ALA A 45 -23.51 -9.92 -13.72
C ALA A 45 -22.84 -9.51 -15.05
N VAL A 46 -23.59 -9.59 -16.15
CA VAL A 46 -23.18 -8.98 -17.42
C VAL A 46 -23.51 -7.50 -17.37
N LEU A 47 -22.51 -6.65 -17.60
CA LEU A 47 -22.69 -5.21 -17.74
C LEU A 47 -23.11 -4.88 -19.17
N GLU A 48 -24.22 -4.17 -19.33
CA GLU A 48 -24.69 -3.64 -20.62
C GLU A 48 -24.64 -2.11 -20.65
N ASP A 49 -24.43 -1.55 -21.83
CA ASP A 49 -24.73 -0.14 -22.07
C ASP A 49 -26.26 0.13 -22.17
N SER A 50 -26.63 1.40 -22.34
CA SER A 50 -28.02 1.81 -22.44
C SER A 50 -28.74 1.27 -23.69
N GLU A 51 -28.00 0.82 -24.70
CA GLU A 51 -28.51 0.19 -25.92
C GLU A 51 -28.58 -1.34 -25.80
N ARG A 52 -28.36 -1.90 -24.61
CA ARG A 52 -28.33 -3.34 -24.33
C ARG A 52 -27.19 -4.09 -25.02
N LYS A 53 -26.08 -3.41 -25.34
CA LYS A 53 -24.88 -4.08 -25.84
C LYS A 53 -24.04 -4.54 -24.65
N PRO A 54 -23.64 -5.82 -24.58
CA PRO A 54 -22.73 -6.31 -23.56
C PRO A 54 -21.39 -5.55 -23.59
N LEU A 55 -20.86 -5.25 -22.40
CA LEU A 55 -19.62 -4.50 -22.21
C LEU A 55 -18.53 -5.35 -21.55
N ALA A 56 -18.88 -6.02 -20.45
CA ALA A 56 -17.93 -6.71 -19.59
C ALA A 56 -18.67 -7.65 -18.63
N LEU A 57 -17.93 -8.59 -18.05
CA LEU A 57 -18.37 -9.32 -16.87
C LEU A 57 -17.95 -8.54 -15.62
N VAL A 58 -18.88 -8.35 -14.68
CA VAL A 58 -18.65 -7.58 -13.45
C VAL A 58 -19.03 -8.36 -12.21
N THR A 59 -18.37 -8.07 -11.09
CA THR A 59 -18.91 -8.36 -9.75
C THR A 59 -19.79 -7.21 -9.31
N ILE A 60 -20.87 -7.50 -8.58
CA ILE A 60 -21.81 -6.50 -8.07
C ILE A 60 -21.83 -6.45 -6.54
N ASN A 61 -21.95 -5.25 -5.98
CA ASN A 61 -22.34 -5.01 -4.61
C ASN A 61 -23.37 -3.85 -4.58
N PRO A 62 -24.69 -4.14 -4.54
CA PRO A 62 -25.74 -3.12 -4.58
C PRO A 62 -25.71 -2.10 -3.42
N GLN A 63 -24.96 -2.40 -2.36
CA GLN A 63 -24.85 -1.55 -1.16
C GLN A 63 -23.62 -0.63 -1.22
N SER A 64 -22.67 -0.89 -2.11
CA SER A 64 -21.46 -0.09 -2.27
C SER A 64 -21.68 1.12 -3.18
N ARG A 65 -20.90 2.19 -2.96
CA ARG A 65 -20.85 3.33 -3.89
C ARG A 65 -20.29 2.91 -5.24
N ILE A 66 -19.31 1.99 -5.24
CA ILE A 66 -18.83 1.30 -6.44
C ILE A 66 -19.71 0.06 -6.58
N VAL A 67 -20.83 0.22 -7.29
CA VAL A 67 -21.86 -0.83 -7.34
C VAL A 67 -21.40 -2.04 -8.14
N ALA A 68 -20.49 -1.85 -9.09
CA ALA A 68 -19.87 -2.95 -9.80
C ALA A 68 -18.41 -2.70 -10.14
N ARG A 69 -17.62 -3.78 -10.20
CA ARG A 69 -16.21 -3.78 -10.61
C ARG A 69 -16.03 -4.74 -11.77
N VAL A 70 -15.29 -4.32 -12.80
CA VAL A 70 -14.99 -5.13 -13.97
C VAL A 70 -14.08 -6.29 -13.58
N MET A 71 -14.55 -7.51 -13.83
CA MET A 71 -13.78 -8.74 -13.66
C MET A 71 -13.05 -9.07 -14.95
N ASP A 72 -13.78 -9.08 -16.07
CA ASP A 72 -13.21 -9.37 -17.38
C ASP A 72 -13.90 -8.56 -18.49
N SER A 73 -13.13 -8.13 -19.48
CA SER A 73 -13.67 -7.44 -20.65
C SER A 73 -14.49 -8.38 -21.54
N ASN A 74 -14.25 -9.68 -21.46
CA ASN A 74 -15.10 -10.68 -22.10
C ASN A 74 -16.37 -10.89 -21.26
N PRO A 75 -17.57 -10.50 -21.73
CA PRO A 75 -18.82 -10.70 -20.99
C PRO A 75 -19.18 -12.18 -20.79
N ASP A 76 -18.63 -13.08 -21.61
CA ASP A 76 -18.85 -14.53 -21.53
C ASP A 76 -17.78 -15.26 -20.69
N ALA A 77 -16.87 -14.53 -20.03
CA ALA A 77 -15.86 -15.14 -19.17
C ALA A 77 -16.50 -15.94 -18.03
N VAL A 78 -15.80 -16.98 -17.59
CA VAL A 78 -16.18 -17.77 -16.41
C VAL A 78 -15.15 -17.49 -15.33
N ILE A 79 -15.59 -17.04 -14.15
CA ILE A 79 -14.72 -16.75 -13.01
C ILE A 79 -14.58 -18.02 -12.18
N ASP A 80 -13.67 -18.89 -12.61
CA ASP A 80 -13.32 -20.16 -11.95
C ASP A 80 -11.83 -20.23 -11.59
N GLY A 81 -11.35 -21.40 -11.15
CA GLY A 81 -9.95 -21.62 -10.81
C GLY A 81 -8.99 -21.35 -11.97
N ALA A 82 -9.34 -21.76 -13.20
CA ALA A 82 -8.49 -21.52 -14.37
C ALA A 82 -8.39 -20.02 -14.71
N TRP A 83 -9.47 -19.27 -14.55
CA TRP A 83 -9.45 -17.81 -14.69
C TRP A 83 -8.56 -17.16 -13.63
N LEU A 84 -8.67 -17.58 -12.37
CA LEU A 84 -7.84 -17.09 -11.25
C LEU A 84 -6.37 -17.37 -11.51
N GLU A 85 -6.02 -18.62 -11.86
CA GLU A 85 -4.65 -19.02 -12.20
C GLU A 85 -4.09 -18.18 -13.34
N GLY A 86 -4.87 -17.95 -14.41
CA GLY A 86 -4.46 -17.12 -15.54
C GLY A 86 -4.12 -15.68 -15.14
N LYS A 87 -4.92 -15.05 -14.26
CA LYS A 87 -4.63 -13.70 -13.74
C LYS A 87 -3.39 -13.70 -12.84
N LEU A 88 -3.27 -14.69 -11.95
CA LEU A 88 -2.14 -14.82 -11.04
C LEU A 88 -0.82 -15.09 -11.77
N ILE A 89 -0.82 -15.94 -12.80
CA ILE A 89 0.36 -16.22 -13.64
C ILE A 89 0.85 -14.92 -14.28
N ARG A 90 -0.06 -14.13 -14.85
CA ARG A 90 0.28 -12.84 -15.46
C ARG A 90 0.90 -11.88 -14.45
N ALA A 91 0.32 -11.80 -13.25
CA ALA A 91 0.83 -10.95 -12.18
C ALA A 91 2.22 -11.42 -11.70
N LEU A 92 2.40 -12.74 -11.53
CA LEU A 92 3.65 -13.38 -11.12
C LEU A 92 4.78 -13.13 -12.13
N GLN A 93 4.52 -13.35 -13.42
CA GLN A 93 5.50 -13.14 -14.49
C GLN A 93 6.09 -11.71 -14.50
N MET A 94 5.28 -10.70 -14.14
CA MET A 94 5.79 -9.33 -14.00
C MET A 94 6.72 -9.20 -12.80
N ARG A 95 6.35 -9.76 -11.64
CA ARG A 95 7.16 -9.64 -10.41
C ARG A 95 8.46 -10.44 -10.51
N GLU A 96 8.45 -11.63 -11.11
CA GLU A 96 9.66 -12.42 -11.34
C GLU A 96 10.66 -11.75 -12.29
N ARG A 97 10.19 -10.84 -13.17
CA ARG A 97 11.09 -9.99 -13.97
C ARG A 97 11.68 -8.82 -13.19
N LEU A 98 11.04 -8.39 -12.11
CA LEU A 98 11.39 -7.19 -11.34
C LEU A 98 12.21 -7.51 -10.08
N TYR A 99 12.07 -8.72 -9.53
CA TYR A 99 12.64 -9.09 -8.25
C TYR A 99 13.29 -10.48 -8.31
N ASP A 100 14.51 -10.57 -7.79
CA ASP A 100 15.28 -11.82 -7.76
C ASP A 100 14.77 -12.80 -6.70
N ALA A 101 13.98 -12.33 -5.73
CA ALA A 101 13.48 -13.12 -4.62
C ALA A 101 11.97 -12.89 -4.39
N PRO A 102 11.23 -13.90 -3.89
CA PRO A 102 9.77 -13.88 -3.73
C PRO A 102 9.26 -13.01 -2.56
N PHE A 103 9.74 -11.77 -2.46
CA PHE A 103 9.28 -10.76 -1.51
C PHE A 103 8.78 -9.56 -2.30
N TYR A 104 7.47 -9.40 -2.46
CA TYR A 104 6.87 -8.31 -3.23
C TYR A 104 5.35 -8.32 -3.10
N ARG A 105 4.70 -7.23 -3.53
CA ARG A 105 3.28 -7.28 -3.85
C ARG A 105 3.04 -8.10 -5.12
N LEU A 106 2.41 -9.26 -4.99
CA LEU A 106 2.07 -10.12 -6.12
C LEU A 106 0.87 -9.58 -6.91
N VAL A 107 -0.19 -9.15 -6.20
CA VAL A 107 -1.41 -8.60 -6.83
C VAL A 107 -1.77 -7.27 -6.19
N HIS A 108 -1.99 -6.26 -7.03
CA HIS A 108 -2.40 -4.92 -6.65
C HIS A 108 -3.78 -4.56 -7.23
N ALA A 109 -4.80 -5.30 -6.78
CA ALA A 109 -6.21 -5.04 -7.02
C ALA A 109 -6.56 -4.85 -8.51
N GLU A 110 -7.24 -3.75 -8.85
CA GLU A 110 -7.67 -3.42 -10.21
C GLU A 110 -6.51 -3.40 -11.22
N ALA A 111 -5.31 -2.99 -10.80
CA ALA A 111 -4.16 -2.86 -11.70
C ALA A 111 -3.66 -4.22 -12.22
N ASP A 112 -3.92 -5.30 -11.49
CA ASP A 112 -3.63 -6.69 -11.88
C ASP A 112 -4.89 -7.45 -12.37
N GLY A 113 -6.01 -6.75 -12.53
CA GLY A 113 -7.27 -7.33 -13.03
C GLY A 113 -8.00 -8.23 -12.01
N LEU A 114 -7.70 -8.08 -10.72
CA LEU A 114 -8.35 -8.78 -9.61
C LEU A 114 -8.94 -7.73 -8.65
N PRO A 115 -10.04 -7.08 -9.02
CA PRO A 115 -10.51 -5.85 -8.37
C PRO A 115 -10.79 -6.04 -6.88
N GLY A 116 -10.18 -5.23 -6.04
CA GLY A 116 -10.30 -5.31 -4.58
C GLY A 116 -9.55 -6.47 -3.90
N LEU A 117 -8.75 -7.26 -4.64
CA LEU A 117 -7.88 -8.28 -4.06
C LEU A 117 -6.43 -7.78 -4.02
N VAL A 118 -5.82 -7.76 -2.84
CA VAL A 118 -4.40 -7.48 -2.67
C VAL A 118 -3.71 -8.74 -2.20
N ILE A 119 -2.54 -9.07 -2.77
CA ILE A 119 -1.76 -10.25 -2.38
C ILE A 119 -0.30 -9.84 -2.26
N ASP A 120 0.29 -10.04 -1.08
CA ASP A 120 1.71 -9.83 -0.81
C ASP A 120 2.37 -11.20 -0.58
N ARG A 121 3.54 -11.41 -1.21
CA ARG A 121 4.33 -12.64 -1.10
C ARG A 121 5.52 -12.40 -0.17
N PHE A 122 5.72 -13.31 0.77
CA PHE A 122 6.75 -13.31 1.80
C PHE A 122 7.54 -14.62 1.77
N GLY A 123 8.26 -14.85 0.68
CA GLY A 123 8.96 -16.11 0.48
C GLY A 123 8.00 -17.24 0.13
N ASP A 124 7.90 -18.20 1.04
CA ASP A 124 7.03 -19.37 0.96
C ASP A 124 5.60 -19.12 1.51
N THR A 125 5.33 -17.91 1.99
CA THR A 125 4.01 -17.51 2.48
C THR A 125 3.39 -16.45 1.59
N ALA A 126 2.11 -16.59 1.24
CA ALA A 126 1.31 -15.54 0.63
C ALA A 126 0.26 -15.02 1.63
N VAL A 127 0.14 -13.69 1.75
CA VAL A 127 -0.91 -13.04 2.53
C VAL A 127 -1.81 -12.27 1.58
N PHE A 128 -3.11 -12.55 1.59
CA PHE A 128 -4.06 -11.79 0.78
C PHE A 128 -5.11 -11.05 1.60
N GLN A 129 -5.53 -9.92 1.08
CA GLN A 129 -6.60 -9.08 1.62
C GLN A 129 -7.77 -9.06 0.63
N PRO A 130 -8.85 -9.80 0.90
CA PRO A 130 -10.04 -9.78 0.07
C PRO A 130 -10.91 -8.57 0.45
N ASN A 131 -10.61 -7.41 -0.14
CA ASN A 131 -11.31 -6.16 0.16
C ASN A 131 -12.57 -5.94 -0.68
N ALA A 132 -13.01 -6.93 -1.47
CA ALA A 132 -14.27 -6.92 -2.21
C ALA A 132 -15.04 -8.22 -1.96
N ALA A 133 -16.37 -8.15 -1.94
CA ALA A 133 -17.23 -9.28 -1.56
C ALA A 133 -17.02 -10.54 -2.40
N TRP A 134 -16.70 -10.41 -3.71
CA TRP A 134 -16.42 -11.58 -4.55
C TRP A 134 -15.16 -12.33 -4.12
N ALA A 135 -14.12 -11.59 -3.72
CA ALA A 135 -12.83 -12.15 -3.33
C ALA A 135 -12.94 -12.85 -1.98
N ASP A 136 -13.75 -12.30 -1.06
CA ASP A 136 -14.02 -12.94 0.22
C ASP A 136 -14.80 -14.25 0.05
N ARG A 137 -15.80 -14.24 -0.85
CA ARG A 137 -16.59 -15.44 -1.19
C ARG A 137 -15.75 -16.52 -1.89
N LEU A 138 -14.78 -16.14 -2.70
CA LEU A 138 -13.91 -17.07 -3.43
C LEU A 138 -12.57 -17.30 -2.73
N ALA A 139 -12.46 -17.01 -1.43
CA ALA A 139 -11.21 -17.09 -0.68
C ALA A 139 -10.50 -18.45 -0.80
N ASP A 140 -11.22 -19.56 -0.71
CA ASP A 140 -10.65 -20.91 -0.87
C ASP A 140 -10.09 -21.15 -2.28
N GLN A 141 -10.84 -20.76 -3.32
CA GLN A 141 -10.40 -20.93 -4.72
C GLN A 141 -9.19 -20.04 -5.01
N ILE A 142 -9.15 -18.83 -4.43
CA ILE A 142 -7.98 -17.94 -4.52
C ILE A 142 -6.78 -18.58 -3.84
N ALA A 143 -6.96 -19.18 -2.65
CA ALA A 143 -5.88 -19.85 -1.94
C ALA A 143 -5.33 -21.04 -2.73
N ASP A 144 -6.20 -21.88 -3.31
CA ASP A 144 -5.80 -23.02 -4.13
C ASP A 144 -5.05 -22.58 -5.40
N ALA A 145 -5.57 -21.57 -6.11
CA ALA A 145 -4.92 -21.02 -7.30
C ALA A 145 -3.56 -20.37 -6.95
N LEU A 146 -3.43 -19.73 -5.80
CA LEU A 146 -2.15 -19.17 -5.34
C LEU A 146 -1.09 -20.25 -5.15
N ILE A 147 -1.43 -21.37 -4.50
CA ILE A 147 -0.51 -22.50 -4.32
C ILE A 147 -0.12 -23.07 -5.68
N ALA A 148 -1.11 -23.33 -6.55
CA ALA A 148 -0.87 -23.90 -7.86
C ALA A 148 0.08 -23.04 -8.73
N VAL A 149 -0.07 -21.71 -8.68
CA VAL A 149 0.71 -20.79 -9.51
C VAL A 149 2.08 -20.45 -8.91
N THR A 150 2.14 -20.24 -7.60
CA THR A 150 3.35 -19.67 -6.96
C THR A 150 4.20 -20.70 -6.23
N GLY A 151 3.63 -21.87 -5.91
CA GLY A 151 4.27 -22.92 -5.14
C GLY A 151 4.45 -22.61 -3.65
N VAL A 152 3.78 -21.58 -3.11
CA VAL A 152 3.85 -21.23 -1.69
C VAL A 152 3.28 -22.36 -0.81
N GLY A 153 3.95 -22.65 0.30
CA GLY A 153 3.51 -23.62 1.30
C GLY A 153 2.36 -23.12 2.20
N THR A 154 2.30 -21.81 2.47
CA THR A 154 1.30 -21.21 3.37
C THR A 154 0.52 -20.08 2.70
N VAL A 155 -0.80 -20.07 2.88
CA VAL A 155 -1.68 -18.98 2.46
C VAL A 155 -2.48 -18.45 3.64
N VAL A 156 -2.33 -17.15 3.91
CA VAL A 156 -3.03 -16.42 4.97
C VAL A 156 -4.02 -15.43 4.36
N LEU A 157 -5.25 -15.48 4.84
CA LEU A 157 -6.24 -14.43 4.62
C LEU A 157 -6.11 -13.42 5.75
N ASN A 158 -5.87 -12.16 5.40
CA ASN A 158 -5.89 -11.03 6.32
C ASN A 158 -6.95 -10.01 5.87
N GLY A 159 -8.16 -10.20 6.39
CA GLY A 159 -9.32 -9.37 6.14
C GLY A 159 -9.50 -8.34 7.25
N GLN A 160 -8.53 -7.47 7.47
CA GLN A 160 -8.65 -6.35 8.41
C GLN A 160 -8.75 -5.01 7.68
N GLY A 161 -9.46 -4.05 8.27
CA GLY A 161 -9.40 -2.65 7.88
C GLY A 161 -10.63 -2.08 7.20
N ARG A 162 -10.60 -0.75 7.05
CA ARG A 162 -11.76 0.09 6.70
C ARG A 162 -12.44 -0.28 5.37
N ALA A 163 -11.69 -0.80 4.39
CA ALA A 163 -12.23 -1.13 3.08
C ALA A 163 -13.30 -2.23 3.15
N ARG A 164 -13.16 -3.19 4.07
CA ARG A 164 -14.12 -4.28 4.26
C ARG A 164 -15.49 -3.80 4.75
N GLY A 165 -15.48 -2.85 5.69
CA GLY A 165 -16.71 -2.23 6.16
C GLY A 165 -17.49 -1.51 5.06
N LEU A 166 -16.81 -0.95 4.05
CA LEU A 166 -17.46 -0.33 2.88
C LEU A 166 -18.13 -1.35 1.95
N GLU A 167 -17.73 -2.61 2.02
CA GLU A 167 -18.30 -3.72 1.24
C GLU A 167 -19.28 -4.58 2.08
N GLY A 168 -19.50 -4.22 3.36
CA GLY A 168 -20.36 -4.97 4.27
C GLY A 168 -19.75 -6.27 4.79
N LEU A 169 -18.42 -6.38 4.79
CA LEU A 169 -17.69 -7.57 5.21
C LEU A 169 -17.17 -7.43 6.66
N GLU A 170 -17.25 -8.50 7.42
CA GLU A 170 -16.68 -8.60 8.77
C GLU A 170 -15.15 -8.74 8.74
N GLU A 171 -14.47 -8.36 9.82
CA GLU A 171 -13.03 -8.60 9.92
C GLU A 171 -12.74 -10.08 10.23
N ARG A 172 -11.77 -10.66 9.52
CA ARG A 172 -11.31 -12.05 9.77
C ARG A 172 -9.85 -12.21 9.39
N THR A 173 -9.10 -12.95 10.18
CA THR A 173 -7.72 -13.37 9.88
C THR A 173 -7.65 -14.88 10.05
N GLU A 174 -7.17 -15.58 9.03
CA GLU A 174 -7.23 -17.04 8.97
C GLU A 174 -6.07 -17.60 8.14
N VAL A 175 -5.51 -18.72 8.57
CA VAL A 175 -4.60 -19.53 7.75
C VAL A 175 -5.46 -20.48 6.93
N LEU A 176 -5.56 -20.25 5.62
CA LEU A 176 -6.42 -21.04 4.74
C LEU A 176 -5.74 -22.33 4.29
N ARG A 177 -4.41 -22.32 4.14
CA ARG A 177 -3.60 -23.45 3.69
C ARG A 177 -2.25 -23.43 4.38
N GLY A 178 -1.69 -24.62 4.60
CA GLY A 178 -0.41 -24.80 5.28
C GLY A 178 -0.49 -24.48 6.77
N ASP A 179 0.69 -24.28 7.37
CA ASP A 179 0.83 -23.94 8.77
C ASP A 179 1.11 -22.45 8.96
N ALA A 180 0.59 -21.90 10.06
CA ALA A 180 0.88 -20.54 10.46
C ALA A 180 2.40 -20.36 10.70
N PRO A 181 3.02 -19.25 10.26
CA PRO A 181 4.42 -18.99 10.59
C PRO A 181 4.63 -18.99 12.11
N ALA A 182 5.68 -19.67 12.59
CA ALA A 182 5.99 -19.78 14.01
C ALA A 182 6.37 -18.44 14.67
N GLY A 183 6.66 -17.42 13.87
CA GLY A 183 7.00 -16.07 14.30
C GLY A 183 7.13 -15.12 13.11
N PRO A 184 7.67 -13.91 13.34
CA PRO A 184 7.89 -12.95 12.26
C PRO A 184 8.77 -13.51 11.16
N VAL A 185 8.35 -13.33 9.91
CA VAL A 185 9.05 -13.83 8.72
C VAL A 185 10.17 -12.85 8.34
N PRO A 186 11.43 -13.30 8.16
CA PRO A 186 12.50 -12.49 7.62
C PRO A 186 12.25 -12.11 6.15
N VAL A 187 12.39 -10.83 5.84
CA VAL A 187 12.14 -10.25 4.52
C VAL A 187 13.36 -9.47 4.06
N PRO A 188 14.22 -10.02 3.18
CA PRO A 188 15.34 -9.30 2.62
C PRO A 188 14.88 -8.30 1.55
N MET A 189 15.25 -7.02 1.69
CA MET A 189 15.06 -5.99 0.66
C MET A 189 16.17 -4.95 0.73
N ASN A 190 16.68 -4.52 -0.43
CA ASN A 190 17.69 -3.46 -0.51
C ASN A 190 18.94 -3.72 0.35
N GLY A 191 19.33 -5.00 0.53
CA GLY A 191 20.44 -5.37 1.41
C GLY A 191 20.13 -5.35 2.91
N ALA A 192 18.94 -4.92 3.33
CA ALA A 192 18.47 -5.00 4.70
C ALA A 192 17.58 -6.23 4.93
N THR A 193 17.50 -6.71 6.18
CA THR A 193 16.56 -7.76 6.60
C THR A 193 15.51 -7.15 7.52
N TYR A 194 14.25 -7.21 7.09
CA TYR A 194 13.08 -6.78 7.86
C TYR A 194 12.38 -7.99 8.49
N LEU A 195 11.54 -7.76 9.48
CA LEU A 195 10.69 -8.81 10.06
C LEU A 195 9.21 -8.46 9.86
N ALA A 196 8.46 -9.37 9.25
CA ALA A 196 7.02 -9.21 8.99
C ALA A 196 6.21 -10.14 9.90
N ASP A 197 5.36 -9.56 10.76
CA ASP A 197 4.34 -10.32 11.50
C ASP A 197 3.08 -10.45 10.64
N LEU A 198 2.85 -11.65 10.10
CA LEU A 198 1.79 -11.90 9.13
C LEU A 198 0.42 -12.16 9.78
N LEU A 199 0.36 -12.38 11.10
CA LEU A 199 -0.87 -12.71 11.82
C LEU A 199 -1.30 -11.60 12.77
N GLY A 200 -0.35 -10.89 13.39
CA GLY A 200 -0.58 -9.80 14.33
C GLY A 200 -0.18 -8.41 13.84
N GLY A 201 0.46 -8.30 12.68
CA GLY A 201 0.95 -7.03 12.13
C GLY A 201 -0.14 -6.17 11.47
N GLN A 202 0.11 -4.85 11.37
CA GLN A 202 -0.73 -3.95 10.57
C GLN A 202 -0.58 -4.24 9.07
N LYS A 203 -1.68 -4.08 8.31
CA LYS A 203 -1.78 -4.44 6.89
C LYS A 203 -1.43 -5.93 6.66
N THR A 204 -0.62 -6.25 5.65
CA THR A 204 -0.13 -7.60 5.33
C THR A 204 1.18 -7.95 6.06
N GLY A 205 1.71 -7.04 6.89
CA GLY A 205 2.93 -7.25 7.70
C GLY A 205 4.11 -6.34 7.32
N LEU A 206 4.17 -5.80 6.10
CA LEU A 206 5.26 -4.91 5.66
C LEU A 206 4.84 -3.96 4.52
N PHE A 207 5.54 -2.84 4.35
CA PHE A 207 5.28 -1.84 3.31
C PHE A 207 6.24 -2.01 2.12
N PHE A 208 5.88 -2.86 1.16
CA PHE A 208 6.67 -3.08 -0.05
C PHE A 208 6.70 -1.86 -0.99
N ASP A 209 5.66 -1.03 -0.95
CA ASP A 209 5.51 0.18 -1.76
C ASP A 209 6.67 1.17 -1.58
N GLN A 210 7.25 1.26 -0.38
CA GLN A 210 8.38 2.13 -0.06
C GLN A 210 9.75 1.59 -0.52
N ARG A 211 9.84 0.35 -1.05
CA ARG A 211 11.13 -0.26 -1.40
C ARG A 211 12.02 0.62 -2.28
N PRO A 212 11.56 1.29 -3.36
CA PRO A 212 12.43 2.15 -4.15
C PRO A 212 12.88 3.41 -3.39
N ASN A 213 12.03 3.91 -2.48
CA ASN A 213 12.32 5.11 -1.69
C ASN A 213 13.36 4.80 -0.61
N HIS A 214 13.29 3.61 0.00
CA HIS A 214 14.37 3.08 0.84
C HIS A 214 15.68 3.02 0.04
N ALA A 215 15.66 2.46 -1.18
CA ALA A 215 16.85 2.35 -2.03
C ALA A 215 17.45 3.71 -2.44
N PHE A 216 16.62 4.73 -2.66
CA PHE A 216 17.11 6.09 -2.90
C PHE A 216 17.72 6.69 -1.62
N ALA A 217 17.06 6.55 -0.47
CA ALA A 217 17.55 7.03 0.82
C ALA A 217 18.92 6.44 1.20
N GLN A 218 19.17 5.16 0.87
CA GLN A 218 20.45 4.50 1.08
C GLN A 218 21.64 5.22 0.43
N ARG A 219 21.42 5.87 -0.72
CA ARG A 219 22.47 6.64 -1.40
C ARG A 219 22.93 7.87 -0.61
N LEU A 220 22.11 8.31 0.35
CA LEU A 220 22.35 9.47 1.21
C LEU A 220 22.82 9.05 2.62
N ALA A 221 22.88 7.76 2.92
CA ALA A 221 22.97 7.25 4.28
C ALA A 221 24.38 6.80 4.72
N ARG A 222 25.37 6.72 3.82
CA ARG A 222 26.73 6.26 4.18
C ARG A 222 27.33 7.14 5.28
N ASP A 223 27.80 6.52 6.35
CA ASP A 223 28.40 7.17 7.54
C ASP A 223 27.50 8.21 8.24
N ALA A 224 26.21 8.27 7.87
CA ALA A 224 25.24 9.22 8.37
C ALA A 224 24.70 8.82 9.75
N ALA A 225 24.38 9.82 10.57
CA ALA A 225 23.39 9.69 11.64
C ALA A 225 21.98 9.85 11.05
N VAL A 226 21.16 8.80 11.16
CA VAL A 226 19.82 8.77 10.55
C VAL A 226 18.72 8.80 11.61
N LEU A 227 17.70 9.63 11.40
CA LEU A 227 16.46 9.62 12.18
C LEU A 227 15.31 9.16 11.29
N ASP A 228 14.70 8.03 11.64
CA ASP A 228 13.49 7.49 11.00
C ASP A 228 12.28 7.70 11.90
N VAL A 229 11.43 8.66 11.56
CA VAL A 229 10.22 9.02 12.32
C VAL A 229 9.00 8.36 11.69
N PHE A 230 8.13 7.81 12.53
CA PHE A 230 7.05 6.90 12.10
C PHE A 230 7.64 5.62 11.47
N SER A 231 8.72 5.13 12.08
CA SER A 231 9.59 4.09 11.51
C SER A 231 8.91 2.74 11.29
N HIS A 232 7.77 2.48 11.93
CA HIS A 232 7.13 1.16 11.95
C HIS A 232 8.16 0.08 12.34
N VAL A 233 8.39 -0.92 11.49
CA VAL A 233 9.41 -1.98 11.69
C VAL A 233 10.83 -1.56 11.28
N GLY A 234 11.11 -0.26 11.21
CA GLY A 234 12.40 0.30 10.84
C GLY A 234 12.65 0.37 9.32
N GLY A 235 11.62 0.73 8.54
CA GLY A 235 11.67 0.76 7.07
C GLY A 235 12.92 1.43 6.49
N PHE A 236 13.06 2.73 6.77
CA PHE A 236 14.19 3.53 6.28
C PHE A 236 15.42 3.37 7.17
N GLY A 237 15.25 3.23 8.50
CA GLY A 237 16.35 3.04 9.43
C GLY A 237 17.18 1.79 9.14
N LEU A 238 16.55 0.63 8.94
CA LEU A 238 17.25 -0.61 8.61
C LEU A 238 17.89 -0.55 7.21
N ALA A 239 17.22 0.07 6.24
CA ALA A 239 17.79 0.30 4.91
C ALA A 239 19.08 1.14 5.01
N ALA A 240 19.04 2.22 5.79
CA ALA A 240 20.19 3.09 6.00
C ALA A 240 21.37 2.36 6.67
N LEU A 241 21.10 1.54 7.69
CA LEU A 241 22.13 0.72 8.35
C LEU A 241 22.78 -0.26 7.36
N ALA A 242 21.99 -0.95 6.54
CA ALA A 242 22.49 -1.83 5.49
C ALA A 242 23.37 -1.11 4.45
N ALA A 243 23.16 0.20 4.25
CA ALA A 243 23.99 1.04 3.38
C ALA A 243 25.20 1.68 4.08
N GLY A 244 25.44 1.36 5.35
CA GLY A 244 26.60 1.82 6.12
C GLY A 244 26.37 3.06 6.97
N ALA A 245 25.12 3.45 7.27
CA ALA A 245 24.84 4.56 8.20
C ALA A 245 25.46 4.36 9.57
N ALA A 246 26.21 5.34 10.08
CA ALA A 246 26.91 5.27 11.36
C ALA A 246 25.99 4.80 12.49
N ARG A 247 24.78 5.36 12.54
CA ARG A 247 23.68 4.96 13.44
C ARG A 247 22.34 5.28 12.83
N ALA A 248 21.30 4.56 13.27
CA ALA A 248 19.92 4.88 12.98
C ALA A 248 19.10 4.95 14.28
N THR A 249 18.29 5.99 14.43
CA THR A 249 17.33 6.14 15.50
C THR A 249 15.92 6.02 14.93
N CYS A 250 15.18 4.99 15.34
CA CYS A 250 13.80 4.71 14.91
C CYS A 250 12.81 5.17 15.97
N VAL A 251 11.88 6.07 15.60
CA VAL A 251 10.81 6.55 16.49
C VAL A 251 9.47 6.00 16.01
N ASP A 252 8.73 5.35 16.91
CA ASP A 252 7.38 4.88 16.63
C ASP A 252 6.50 4.81 17.90
N GLY A 253 5.18 4.87 17.75
CA GLY A 253 4.25 4.69 18.87
C GLY A 253 4.09 3.22 19.29
N SER A 254 4.35 2.30 18.36
CA SER A 254 4.18 0.86 18.53
C SER A 254 5.43 0.19 19.08
N ALA A 255 5.34 -0.34 20.31
CA ALA A 255 6.42 -1.14 20.88
C ALA A 255 6.70 -2.41 20.06
N THR A 256 5.65 -3.08 19.57
CA THR A 256 5.80 -4.32 18.80
C THR A 256 6.52 -4.08 17.48
N ALA A 257 6.26 -2.96 16.81
CA ALA A 257 6.95 -2.59 15.57
C ALA A 257 8.44 -2.30 15.82
N LEU A 258 8.77 -1.60 16.92
CA LEU A 258 10.15 -1.34 17.31
C LEU A 258 10.91 -2.62 17.69
N GLU A 259 10.27 -3.61 18.32
CA GLU A 259 10.90 -4.91 18.58
C GLU A 259 11.19 -5.68 17.28
N LEU A 260 10.31 -5.61 16.28
CA LEU A 260 10.59 -6.16 14.94
C LEU A 260 11.77 -5.44 14.26
N ALA A 261 11.88 -4.11 14.43
CA ALA A 261 13.02 -3.35 13.93
C ALA A 261 14.35 -3.81 14.57
N LYS A 262 14.36 -4.00 15.90
CA LYS A 262 15.52 -4.55 16.62
C LYS A 262 15.88 -5.94 16.15
N GLY A 263 14.89 -6.82 15.95
CA GLY A 263 15.13 -8.16 15.43
C GLY A 263 15.76 -8.13 14.02
N GLY A 264 15.27 -7.26 13.14
CA GLY A 264 15.86 -7.03 11.82
C GLY A 264 17.32 -6.55 11.88
N ALA A 265 17.62 -5.55 12.73
CA ALA A 265 18.99 -5.10 12.97
C ALA A 265 19.88 -6.20 13.56
N GLY A 266 19.35 -7.03 14.46
CA GLY A 266 20.04 -8.18 15.03
C GLY A 266 20.45 -9.21 13.97
N LEU A 267 19.54 -9.56 13.06
CA LEU A 267 19.83 -10.46 11.94
C LEU A 267 20.91 -9.92 10.99
N MET A 268 21.09 -8.60 10.92
CA MET A 268 22.14 -7.96 10.14
C MET A 268 23.45 -7.76 10.92
N GLY A 269 23.51 -8.12 12.22
CA GLY A 269 24.67 -7.82 13.07
C GLY A 269 24.86 -6.32 13.33
N MET A 270 23.78 -5.54 13.29
CA MET A 270 23.79 -4.07 13.39
C MET A 270 23.01 -3.56 14.61
N ALA A 271 22.69 -4.42 15.57
CA ALA A 271 21.91 -4.05 16.76
C ALA A 271 22.52 -2.86 17.53
N ASP A 272 23.85 -2.83 17.67
CA ASP A 272 24.57 -1.77 18.40
C ASP A 272 24.52 -0.40 17.70
N ARG A 273 24.09 -0.36 16.43
CA ARG A 273 23.95 0.86 15.62
C ARG A 273 22.50 1.33 15.52
N LEU A 274 21.55 0.56 16.06
CA LEU A 274 20.13 0.89 16.08
C LEU A 274 19.71 1.36 17.47
N GLU A 275 19.12 2.55 17.52
CA GLU A 275 18.38 3.03 18.67
C GLU A 275 16.88 3.02 18.34
N THR A 276 16.04 2.66 19.30
CA THR A 276 14.58 2.72 19.17
C THR A 276 13.96 3.56 20.27
N ILE A 277 13.06 4.47 19.92
CA ILE A 277 12.39 5.35 20.87
C ILE A 277 10.87 5.18 20.71
N ARG A 278 10.23 4.62 21.73
CA ARG A 278 8.77 4.54 21.78
C ARG A 278 8.20 5.89 22.21
N SER A 279 7.62 6.64 21.29
CA SER A 279 7.04 7.95 21.59
C SER A 279 6.04 8.38 20.52
N ASP A 280 5.21 9.38 20.85
CA ASP A 280 4.55 10.19 19.83
C ASP A 280 5.62 10.92 19.00
N ALA A 281 5.47 10.86 17.68
CA ALA A 281 6.45 11.39 16.74
C ALA A 281 6.65 12.91 16.87
N PHE A 282 5.57 13.68 17.08
CA PHE A 282 5.67 15.14 17.22
C PHE A 282 6.42 15.48 18.51
N LYS A 283 6.05 14.82 19.62
CA LYS A 283 6.73 14.98 20.91
C LYS A 283 8.21 14.61 20.83
N ALA A 284 8.56 13.50 20.19
CA ALA A 284 9.94 13.06 20.06
C ALA A 284 10.79 14.08 19.29
N MET A 285 10.28 14.59 18.16
CA MET A 285 10.98 15.61 17.38
C MET A 285 11.16 16.92 18.18
N GLU A 286 10.14 17.36 18.90
CA GLU A 286 10.21 18.55 19.77
C GLU A 286 11.28 18.38 20.87
N GLN A 287 11.35 17.20 21.50
CA GLN A 287 12.35 16.89 22.53
C GLN A 287 13.78 16.82 21.98
N MET A 288 13.98 16.17 20.83
CA MET A 288 15.28 16.10 20.17
C MET A 288 15.76 17.49 19.75
N ALA A 289 14.86 18.33 19.23
CA ALA A 289 15.19 19.69 18.84
C ALA A 289 15.58 20.54 20.06
N ALA A 290 14.85 20.40 21.18
CA ALA A 290 15.19 21.07 22.43
C ALA A 290 16.54 20.61 23.01
N ALA A 291 16.93 19.36 22.75
CA ALA A 291 18.22 18.81 23.15
C ALA A 291 19.38 19.17 22.17
N GLY A 292 19.11 19.93 21.10
CA GLY A 292 20.11 20.26 20.08
C GLY A 292 20.54 19.06 19.22
N GLY A 293 19.66 18.06 19.07
CA GLY A 293 19.92 16.88 18.23
C GLY A 293 19.95 17.23 16.74
N HIS A 294 20.95 16.70 16.03
CA HIS A 294 21.08 16.84 14.59
C HIS A 294 21.41 15.50 13.92
N PHE A 295 20.85 15.30 12.73
CA PHE A 295 20.96 14.09 11.93
C PHE A 295 21.27 14.46 10.48
N ASP A 296 22.12 13.68 9.81
CA ASP A 296 22.49 13.91 8.42
C ASP A 296 21.33 13.54 7.46
N LEU A 297 20.47 12.61 7.88
CA LEU A 297 19.27 12.19 7.16
C LEU A 297 18.10 12.05 8.14
N VAL A 298 17.05 12.84 7.94
CA VAL A 298 15.78 12.73 8.67
C VAL A 298 14.70 12.25 7.71
N VAL A 299 13.97 11.20 8.11
CA VAL A 299 12.84 10.66 7.35
C VAL A 299 11.57 10.78 8.18
N CYS A 300 10.47 11.19 7.56
CA CYS A 300 9.14 11.15 8.17
C CYS A 300 8.16 10.49 7.21
N ASP A 301 7.68 9.30 7.58
CA ASP A 301 6.66 8.54 6.83
C ASP A 301 5.39 8.30 7.66
N PRO A 302 4.59 9.36 7.91
CA PRO A 302 3.42 9.25 8.76
C PRO A 302 2.29 8.42 8.10
N PRO A 303 1.31 7.97 8.91
CA PRO A 303 0.08 7.41 8.36
C PRO A 303 -0.68 8.42 7.47
N ALA A 304 -1.67 7.94 6.71
CA ALA A 304 -2.48 8.78 5.84
C ALA A 304 -3.32 9.79 6.65
N PHE A 305 -2.89 11.06 6.69
CA PHE A 305 -3.67 12.13 7.33
C PHE A 305 -4.79 12.72 6.46
N ALA A 306 -4.74 12.52 5.15
CA ALA A 306 -5.78 12.94 4.20
C ALA A 306 -6.32 11.72 3.41
N PRO A 307 -6.98 10.76 4.08
CA PRO A 307 -7.51 9.56 3.42
C PRO A 307 -8.77 9.84 2.59
N SER A 308 -9.27 11.08 2.53
CA SER A 308 -10.47 11.45 1.76
C SER A 308 -10.51 12.96 1.52
N LYS A 309 -11.30 13.40 0.52
CA LYS A 309 -11.47 14.83 0.20
C LYS A 309 -11.88 15.69 1.41
N PRO A 310 -12.84 15.29 2.27
CA PRO A 310 -13.19 16.07 3.46
C PRO A 310 -12.06 16.24 4.48
N ALA A 311 -11.11 15.29 4.53
CA ALA A 311 -9.98 15.33 5.47
C ALA A 311 -8.76 16.08 4.90
N LEU A 312 -8.81 16.55 3.64
CA LEU A 312 -7.65 17.07 2.92
C LEU A 312 -6.96 18.24 3.64
N ASP A 313 -7.70 19.28 4.00
CA ASP A 313 -7.13 20.49 4.59
C ASP A 313 -6.48 20.21 5.95
N ALA A 314 -7.11 19.36 6.77
CA ALA A 314 -6.56 18.94 8.05
C ALA A 314 -5.27 18.13 7.86
N GLY A 315 -5.27 17.19 6.91
CA GLY A 315 -4.09 16.39 6.60
C GLY A 315 -2.93 17.22 6.05
N LEU A 316 -3.20 18.17 5.16
CA LEU A 316 -2.20 19.11 4.63
C LEU A 316 -1.54 19.95 5.74
N ARG A 317 -2.32 20.39 6.74
CA ARG A 317 -1.77 21.08 7.92
C ARG A 317 -0.89 20.16 8.78
N ALA A 318 -1.25 18.88 8.92
CA ALA A 318 -0.44 17.91 9.65
C ALA A 318 0.90 17.65 8.95
N TYR A 319 0.89 17.48 7.62
CA TYR A 319 2.12 17.34 6.82
C TYR A 319 3.02 18.58 6.93
N GLU A 320 2.45 19.78 6.87
CA GLU A 320 3.19 21.03 7.08
C GLU A 320 3.85 21.08 8.48
N ARG A 321 3.12 20.65 9.52
CA ARG A 321 3.63 20.60 10.90
C ARG A 321 4.81 19.64 11.03
N ILE A 322 4.74 18.46 10.41
CA ILE A 322 5.85 17.49 10.40
C ILE A 322 7.08 18.13 9.76
N ALA A 323 6.93 18.69 8.56
CA ALA A 323 8.04 19.34 7.86
C ALA A 323 8.67 20.47 8.69
N LYS A 324 7.85 21.26 9.40
CA LYS A 324 8.32 22.31 10.32
C LYS A 324 9.16 21.77 11.49
N LEU A 325 8.75 20.66 12.09
CA LEU A 325 9.46 20.08 13.25
C LEU A 325 10.70 19.29 12.84
N ALA A 326 10.66 18.62 11.69
CA ALA A 326 11.77 17.80 11.20
C ALA A 326 12.92 18.64 10.63
N ALA A 327 12.63 19.75 9.93
CA ALA A 327 13.66 20.58 9.31
C ALA A 327 14.80 21.04 10.24
N PRO A 328 14.57 21.53 11.47
CA PRO A 328 15.66 21.92 12.38
C PRO A 328 16.50 20.75 12.90
N LEU A 329 16.00 19.51 12.84
CA LEU A 329 16.74 18.31 13.23
C LEU A 329 17.76 17.86 12.17
N VAL A 330 17.70 18.41 10.96
CA VAL A 330 18.62 18.08 9.87
C VAL A 330 19.92 18.86 10.05
N ALA A 331 21.06 18.22 10.02
CA ALA A 331 22.36 18.86 10.04
C ALA A 331 22.54 19.82 8.83
N PRO A 332 23.41 20.84 8.91
CA PRO A 332 23.74 21.67 7.75
C PRO A 332 24.19 20.82 6.55
N GLY A 333 23.59 21.05 5.38
CA GLY A 333 23.86 20.25 4.18
C GLY A 333 23.25 18.83 4.15
N GLY A 334 22.55 18.42 5.21
CA GLY A 334 21.87 17.13 5.32
C GLY A 334 20.56 17.05 4.52
N TYR A 335 19.82 15.97 4.74
CA TYR A 335 18.65 15.62 3.94
C TYR A 335 17.39 15.41 4.78
N LEU A 336 16.26 15.84 4.22
CA LEU A 336 14.92 15.60 4.77
C LEU A 336 14.07 14.84 3.76
N VAL A 337 13.47 13.74 4.20
CA VAL A 337 12.55 12.92 3.42
C VAL A 337 11.15 13.01 4.03
N LEU A 338 10.18 13.42 3.23
CA LEU A 338 8.78 13.56 3.65
C LEU A 338 7.90 12.69 2.77
N CYS A 339 7.17 11.76 3.39
CA CYS A 339 6.31 10.82 2.68
C CYS A 339 4.82 11.06 2.96
N SER A 340 3.97 10.62 2.02
CA SER A 340 2.52 10.66 2.13
C SER A 340 1.88 9.55 1.31
N CYS A 341 1.08 8.71 1.96
CA CYS A 341 0.19 7.71 1.34
C CYS A 341 -1.26 8.21 1.15
N SER A 342 -1.52 9.50 1.37
CA SER A 342 -2.86 10.09 1.28
C SER A 342 -3.28 10.35 -0.17
N HIS A 343 -4.17 9.54 -0.74
CA HIS A 343 -4.61 9.71 -2.14
C HIS A 343 -5.27 11.07 -2.43
N ALA A 344 -5.95 11.68 -1.44
CA ALA A 344 -6.64 12.95 -1.65
C ALA A 344 -5.67 14.15 -1.74
N ALA A 345 -4.47 14.03 -1.20
CA ALA A 345 -3.42 15.02 -1.32
C ALA A 345 -2.60 14.72 -2.57
N ASP A 346 -2.79 15.51 -3.62
CA ASP A 346 -1.96 15.39 -4.83
C ASP A 346 -0.50 15.80 -4.56
N LEU A 347 0.38 15.46 -5.51
CA LEU A 347 1.81 15.73 -5.41
C LEU A 347 2.12 17.24 -5.27
N ALA A 348 1.39 18.11 -5.98
CA ALA A 348 1.63 19.54 -5.97
C ALA A 348 1.28 20.15 -4.62
N ALA A 349 0.10 19.82 -4.07
CA ALA A 349 -0.34 20.23 -2.75
C ALA A 349 0.61 19.73 -1.67
N PHE A 350 1.00 18.45 -1.70
CA PHE A 350 1.93 17.87 -0.74
C PHE A 350 3.31 18.54 -0.79
N ARG A 351 3.84 18.80 -1.99
CA ARG A 351 5.11 19.52 -2.17
C ARG A 351 5.05 20.95 -1.62
N ASN A 352 3.96 21.66 -1.87
CA ASN A 352 3.79 23.04 -1.43
C ASN A 352 3.73 23.16 0.10
N VAL A 353 2.99 22.27 0.79
CA VAL A 353 2.93 22.27 2.26
C VAL A 353 4.23 21.81 2.89
N SER A 354 4.94 20.86 2.26
CA SER A 354 6.27 20.43 2.70
C SER A 354 7.28 21.58 2.64
N ALA A 355 7.36 22.27 1.51
CA ALA A 355 8.24 23.42 1.34
C ALA A 355 7.91 24.57 2.31
N ARG A 356 6.62 24.87 2.52
CA ARG A 356 6.18 25.85 3.51
C ARG A 356 6.57 25.45 4.93
N GLY A 357 6.41 24.18 5.29
CA GLY A 357 6.80 23.64 6.58
C GLY A 357 8.30 23.77 6.83
N ILE A 358 9.12 23.38 5.86
CA ILE A 358 10.60 23.55 5.90
C ILE A 358 10.96 25.02 6.16
N GLY A 359 10.37 25.96 5.41
CA GLY A 359 10.59 27.39 5.62
C GLY A 359 10.17 27.88 7.01
N ARG A 360 9.03 27.40 7.52
CA ARG A 360 8.57 27.70 8.90
C ARG A 360 9.42 27.06 9.99
N GLY A 361 10.19 26.02 9.65
CA GLY A 361 11.24 25.43 10.49
C GLY A 361 12.55 26.20 10.45
N GLY A 362 12.61 27.35 9.74
CA GLY A 362 13.80 28.20 9.67
C GLY A 362 14.86 27.71 8.70
N ARG A 363 14.52 26.80 7.78
CA ARG A 363 15.46 26.19 6.83
C ARG A 363 15.07 26.44 5.39
N ARG A 364 16.01 26.24 4.47
CA ARG A 364 15.76 26.25 3.02
C ARG A 364 16.08 24.87 2.46
N GLY A 365 15.26 24.42 1.51
CA GLY A 365 15.41 23.09 0.92
C GLY A 365 15.38 23.13 -0.61
N VAL A 366 16.19 22.28 -1.23
CA VAL A 366 16.14 21.98 -2.66
C VAL A 366 15.62 20.57 -2.84
N LEU A 367 14.55 20.41 -3.62
CA LEU A 367 14.00 19.09 -3.94
C LEU A 367 14.94 18.38 -4.93
N ILE A 368 15.53 17.26 -4.50
CA ILE A 368 16.49 16.48 -5.29
C ILE A 368 15.88 15.22 -5.91
N HIS A 369 14.77 14.73 -5.35
CA HIS A 369 14.06 13.57 -5.88
C HIS A 369 12.59 13.56 -5.45
N THR A 370 11.73 13.02 -6.32
CA THR A 370 10.34 12.68 -6.02
C THR A 370 10.15 11.20 -6.31
N GLY A 371 9.86 10.45 -5.26
CA GLY A 371 9.58 9.02 -5.28
C GLY A 371 8.09 8.70 -5.30
N GLN A 372 7.77 7.49 -5.73
CA GLN A 372 6.42 6.91 -5.83
C GLN A 372 6.45 5.48 -5.27
N ALA A 373 5.32 4.77 -5.29
CA ALA A 373 5.29 3.35 -4.96
C ALA A 373 6.12 2.52 -5.95
N GLY A 374 6.63 1.37 -5.51
CA GLY A 374 7.38 0.43 -6.34
C GLY A 374 6.58 -0.16 -7.51
N PRO A 375 7.27 -0.77 -8.50
CA PRO A 375 6.62 -1.32 -9.68
C PRO A 375 5.75 -2.56 -9.39
N ASP A 376 5.88 -3.18 -8.22
CA ASP A 376 4.94 -4.18 -7.71
C ASP A 376 3.59 -3.59 -7.25
N HIS A 377 3.49 -2.26 -7.19
CA HIS A 377 2.28 -1.47 -6.96
C HIS A 377 1.92 -0.66 -8.22
N PRO A 378 1.59 -1.33 -9.34
CA PRO A 378 1.39 -0.66 -10.61
C PRO A 378 0.22 0.34 -10.55
N THR A 379 0.45 1.53 -11.07
CA THR A 379 -0.59 2.55 -11.24
C THR A 379 -1.40 2.24 -12.49
N LEU A 380 -2.72 2.07 -12.34
CA LEU A 380 -3.64 1.93 -13.46
C LEU A 380 -3.92 3.33 -14.05
N PRO A 381 -3.55 3.64 -15.31
CA PRO A 381 -3.67 4.99 -15.86
C PRO A 381 -5.09 5.55 -15.84
N GLN A 382 -6.08 4.67 -15.99
CA GLN A 382 -7.50 5.01 -15.97
C GLN A 382 -8.02 5.30 -14.57
N LEU A 383 -7.28 4.92 -13.52
CA LEU A 383 -7.67 5.04 -12.12
C LEU A 383 -6.57 5.76 -11.33
N ALA A 384 -6.61 7.09 -11.37
CA ALA A 384 -5.62 7.95 -10.74
C ALA A 384 -5.42 7.66 -9.24
N GLU A 385 -6.45 7.17 -8.56
CA GLU A 385 -6.44 6.77 -7.14
C GLU A 385 -5.41 5.69 -6.81
N THR A 386 -4.91 4.94 -7.80
CA THR A 386 -3.84 3.96 -7.62
C THR A 386 -2.46 4.61 -7.39
N GLY A 387 -2.26 5.86 -7.81
CA GLY A 387 -1.03 6.64 -7.57
C GLY A 387 -1.01 7.32 -6.19
N TYR A 388 -1.12 6.56 -5.11
CA TYR A 388 -1.36 7.12 -3.77
C TYR A 388 -0.10 7.63 -3.04
N LEU A 389 1.07 7.01 -3.28
CA LEU A 389 2.30 7.24 -2.52
C LEU A 389 3.16 8.35 -3.14
N LYS A 390 3.62 9.28 -2.29
CA LYS A 390 4.56 10.35 -2.66
C LYS A 390 5.67 10.41 -1.62
N ALA A 391 6.92 10.43 -2.07
CA ALA A 391 8.09 10.68 -1.23
C ALA A 391 8.88 11.87 -1.79
N LEU A 392 9.15 12.88 -0.98
CA LEU A 392 9.89 14.07 -1.38
C LEU A 392 11.23 14.11 -0.64
N PHE A 393 12.32 14.19 -1.39
CA PHE A 393 13.67 14.24 -0.85
C PHE A 393 14.23 15.65 -1.03
N PHE A 394 14.50 16.32 0.08
CA PHE A 394 15.07 17.66 0.10
C PHE A 394 16.50 17.61 0.64
N ARG A 395 17.41 18.35 0.00
CA ARG A 395 18.69 18.75 0.61
C ARG A 395 18.49 20.09 1.31
N LEU A 396 18.86 20.20 2.58
CA LEU A 396 18.72 21.44 3.35
C LEU A 396 20.06 22.23 3.40
N ASP A 397 19.94 23.53 3.66
CA ASP A 397 21.04 24.51 3.64
C ASP A 397 22.07 24.40 4.77
#